data_AF-A0A6A2XL55-F1
#
_entry.id   AF-A0A6A2XL55-F1
#
_cell.length_a   1.000
_cell.length_b   1.000
_cell.length_c   1.000
_cell.angle_alpha   90.00
_cell.angle_beta   90.00
_cell.angle_gamma   90.00
#
_symmetry.space_group_name_H-M   'P 1'
#
loop_
_entity.id
_entity.type
_entity.pdbx_description
1 polymer ?
#
loop_
_entity_poly.entity_id
_entity_poly.type
_entity_poly.pdbx_seq_one_letter_code
_entity_poly.pdbx_strand_id
1 'polypeptide(L)'
;MTAEEVMVLPPGYPPSTVKLKAEEAATMLFEAEDFGSGLSFQDRIRKSTIGSDAIAIRTSREIEGPFLDYVGKGFGKPDLLTGPCLPETRTQQLDDEWVNWLSQFQPGSVVFCSFGSQSGLQKDEFQELAVGFELSGLPFLVALKPPQGCSTVEEALPEGFQERVKERRLVYGGWVPLEPLLYHPDIGCFVNHCGYGTMWEFLLSDCQIVLIPKIGIKF
;
A
#
# COMPACT_ATOMS: atom_id res chain seq x y z
N MET A 1 -2.44 -9.89 -25.06
CA MET A 1 -1.63 -10.06 -23.85
C MET A 1 -2.23 -11.20 -23.03
N THR A 2 -1.45 -12.22 -22.71
CA THR A 2 -1.84 -13.34 -21.84
C THR A 2 -1.17 -13.24 -20.47
N ALA A 3 -1.65 -13.98 -19.46
CA ALA A 3 -1.03 -13.97 -18.14
C ALA A 3 0.41 -14.50 -18.17
N GLU A 4 0.69 -15.48 -19.03
CA GLU A 4 2.05 -16.00 -19.24
C GLU A 4 2.97 -14.93 -19.84
N GLU A 5 2.48 -14.13 -20.79
CA GLU A 5 3.25 -13.03 -21.38
C GLU A 5 3.60 -11.96 -20.34
N VAL A 6 2.69 -11.64 -19.41
CA VAL A 6 2.94 -10.65 -18.33
C VAL A 6 4.00 -11.14 -17.34
N MET A 7 4.13 -12.44 -17.14
CA MET A 7 5.14 -13.02 -16.25
C MET A 7 6.56 -12.99 -16.84
N VAL A 8 6.69 -12.71 -18.14
CA VAL A 8 7.99 -12.62 -18.81
C VAL A 8 8.51 -11.18 -18.72
N LEU A 9 9.69 -11.02 -18.12
CA LEU A 9 10.34 -9.71 -18.05
C LEU A 9 10.65 -9.18 -19.46
N PRO A 10 10.39 -7.90 -19.74
CA PRO A 10 10.62 -7.34 -21.06
C PRO A 10 12.13 -7.29 -21.41
N PRO A 11 12.48 -7.25 -22.71
CA PRO A 11 13.87 -7.22 -23.13
C PRO A 11 14.64 -6.03 -22.53
N GLY A 12 15.79 -6.30 -21.91
CA GLY A 12 16.63 -5.28 -21.30
C GLY A 12 16.15 -4.80 -19.92
N TYR A 13 15.07 -5.38 -19.38
CA TYR A 13 14.63 -5.10 -18.02
C TYR A 13 15.73 -5.48 -17.01
N PRO A 14 15.96 -4.68 -15.96
CA PRO A 14 16.98 -4.98 -14.96
C PRO A 14 16.75 -6.35 -14.29
N PRO A 15 17.81 -7.02 -13.81
CA PRO A 15 17.65 -8.24 -13.04
C PRO A 15 16.73 -8.00 -11.83
N SER A 16 15.64 -8.74 -11.77
CA SER A 16 14.69 -8.69 -10.66
C SER A 16 14.53 -10.09 -10.06
N THR A 17 14.58 -10.17 -8.74
CA THR A 17 14.22 -11.37 -7.98
C THR A 17 12.72 -11.48 -7.77
N VAL A 18 11.97 -10.39 -8.00
CA VAL A 18 10.52 -10.33 -7.89
C VAL A 18 9.91 -10.84 -9.19
N LYS A 19 9.08 -11.87 -9.09
CA LYS A 19 8.33 -12.45 -10.21
C LYS A 19 6.86 -12.46 -9.85
N LEU A 20 6.02 -12.05 -10.80
CA LEU A 20 4.58 -12.19 -10.65
C LEU A 20 4.20 -13.67 -10.62
N LYS A 21 3.36 -14.05 -9.67
CA LYS A 21 2.65 -15.33 -9.67
C LYS A 21 1.54 -15.31 -10.72
N ALA A 22 0.98 -16.48 -11.04
CA ALA A 22 -0.10 -16.58 -12.02
C ALA A 22 -1.34 -15.77 -11.62
N GLU A 23 -1.72 -15.79 -10.34
CA GLU A 23 -2.84 -15.01 -9.79
C GLU A 23 -2.57 -13.49 -9.92
N GLU A 24 -1.35 -13.08 -9.63
CA GLU A 24 -0.86 -11.71 -9.74
C GLU A 24 -0.84 -11.22 -11.19
N ALA A 25 -0.33 -12.04 -12.11
CA ALA A 25 -0.32 -11.75 -13.54
C ALA A 25 -1.73 -11.66 -14.15
N ALA A 26 -2.68 -12.46 -13.66
CA ALA A 26 -4.07 -12.38 -14.09
C ALA A 26 -4.69 -11.01 -13.77
N THR A 27 -4.37 -10.43 -12.61
CA THR A 27 -4.87 -9.09 -12.24
C THR A 27 -4.29 -7.99 -13.12
N MET A 28 -3.10 -8.16 -13.70
CA MET A 28 -2.46 -7.21 -14.61
C MET A 28 -3.04 -7.22 -16.03
N LEU A 29 -3.92 -8.17 -16.37
CA LEU A 29 -4.52 -8.25 -17.71
C LEU A 29 -5.36 -7.02 -18.06
N PHE A 30 -5.82 -6.26 -17.07
CA PHE A 30 -6.52 -4.98 -17.27
C PHE A 30 -5.71 -4.01 -18.14
N GLU A 31 -4.38 -4.12 -18.13
CA GLU A 31 -3.51 -3.28 -18.94
C GLU A 31 -3.74 -3.43 -20.45
N ALA A 32 -4.22 -4.60 -20.89
CA ALA A 32 -4.57 -4.87 -22.28
C ALA A 32 -6.03 -4.54 -22.61
N GLU A 33 -6.85 -4.14 -21.63
CA GLU A 33 -8.26 -3.81 -21.86
C GLU A 33 -8.42 -2.51 -22.65
N ASP A 34 -9.33 -2.53 -23.62
CA ASP A 34 -9.78 -1.34 -24.34
C ASP A 34 -11.08 -0.83 -23.73
N PHE A 35 -11.05 0.42 -23.27
CA PHE A 35 -12.20 1.15 -22.74
C PHE A 35 -13.00 1.87 -23.85
N GLY A 36 -13.24 1.19 -24.97
CA GLY A 36 -14.14 1.64 -26.06
C GLY A 36 -13.53 2.61 -27.09
N SER A 37 -12.21 2.71 -27.19
CA SER A 37 -11.52 3.63 -28.12
C SER A 37 -10.67 2.96 -29.20
N GLY A 38 -10.51 1.64 -29.15
CA GLY A 38 -9.53 0.89 -29.94
C GLY A 38 -8.10 0.96 -29.39
N LEU A 39 -7.91 1.46 -28.15
CA LEU A 39 -6.60 1.58 -27.50
C LEU A 39 -6.65 0.96 -26.11
N SER A 40 -5.70 0.05 -25.85
CA SER A 40 -5.55 -0.56 -24.54
C SER A 40 -5.13 0.48 -23.48
N PHE A 41 -5.29 0.15 -22.20
CA PHE A 41 -4.77 0.96 -21.11
C PHE A 41 -3.25 1.22 -21.26
N GLN A 42 -2.47 0.17 -21.55
CA GLN A 42 -1.04 0.26 -21.86
C GLN A 42 -0.76 1.23 -23.01
N ASP A 43 -1.50 1.14 -24.12
CA ASP A 43 -1.32 2.04 -25.27
C ASP A 43 -1.55 3.50 -24.87
N ARG A 44 -2.57 3.75 -24.04
CA ARG A 44 -2.90 5.10 -23.57
C ARG A 44 -1.80 5.68 -22.69
N ILE A 45 -1.32 4.91 -21.71
CA ILE A 45 -0.19 5.32 -20.86
C ILE A 45 1.03 5.59 -21.74
N ARG A 46 1.43 4.63 -22.60
CA ARG A 46 2.60 4.76 -23.47
C ARG A 46 2.52 5.97 -24.39
N LYS A 47 1.40 6.17 -25.09
CA LYS A 47 1.21 7.32 -25.99
C LYS A 47 1.26 8.64 -25.24
N SER A 48 0.63 8.70 -24.06
CA SER A 48 0.66 9.90 -23.22
C SER A 48 2.08 10.22 -22.77
N THR A 49 2.80 9.21 -22.25
CA THR A 49 4.19 9.33 -21.84
C THR A 49 5.10 9.75 -22.99
N ILE A 50 4.91 9.24 -24.21
CA ILE A 50 5.67 9.66 -25.41
C ILE A 50 5.30 11.08 -25.85
N GLY A 51 4.05 11.51 -25.65
CA GLY A 51 3.59 12.86 -26.00
C GLY A 51 4.00 13.97 -25.02
N SER A 52 4.38 13.65 -23.77
CA SER A 52 4.76 14.65 -22.76
C SER A 52 6.11 15.34 -23.05
N ASP A 53 6.42 16.47 -22.43
CA ASP A 53 7.76 17.08 -22.55
C ASP A 53 8.79 16.43 -21.60
N ALA A 54 8.33 15.99 -20.44
CA ALA A 54 9.16 15.35 -19.41
C ALA A 54 8.35 14.32 -18.61
N ILE A 55 9.06 13.44 -17.89
CA ILE A 55 8.48 12.45 -16.97
C ILE A 55 9.03 12.76 -15.59
N ALA A 56 8.14 12.92 -14.60
CA ALA A 56 8.52 13.04 -13.20
C ALA A 56 8.15 11.76 -12.45
N ILE A 57 9.09 11.20 -11.71
CA ILE A 57 8.90 9.95 -10.95
C ILE A 57 9.24 10.22 -9.48
N ARG A 58 8.33 9.87 -8.57
CA ARG A 58 8.50 10.04 -7.12
C ARG A 58 9.46 9.02 -6.53
N THR A 59 10.73 9.10 -6.94
CA THR A 59 11.76 8.13 -6.56
C THR A 59 13.15 8.76 -6.50
N SER A 60 14.18 7.95 -6.21
CA SER A 60 15.59 8.35 -6.25
C SER A 60 16.45 7.29 -6.93
N ARG A 61 17.64 7.68 -7.41
CA ARG A 61 18.56 6.73 -8.07
C ARG A 61 19.12 5.68 -7.12
N GLU A 62 19.26 6.03 -5.85
CA GLU A 62 19.75 5.15 -4.79
C GLU A 62 18.83 3.94 -4.60
N ILE A 63 17.52 4.10 -4.82
CA ILE A 63 16.54 3.03 -4.69
C ILE A 63 16.31 2.31 -6.04
N GLU A 64 16.14 3.05 -7.14
CA GLU A 64 15.62 2.49 -8.41
C GLU A 64 16.52 2.72 -9.64
N GLY A 65 17.79 3.10 -9.46
CA GLY A 65 18.72 3.48 -10.53
C GLY A 65 18.69 2.61 -11.80
N PRO A 66 18.84 1.27 -11.70
CA PRO A 66 18.79 0.40 -12.88
C PRO A 66 17.44 0.44 -13.62
N PHE A 67 16.33 0.56 -12.90
CA PHE A 67 14.98 0.64 -13.48
C PHE A 67 14.75 2.00 -14.15
N LEU A 68 15.26 3.08 -13.54
CA LEU A 68 15.25 4.41 -14.14
C LEU A 68 16.03 4.44 -15.46
N ASP A 69 17.22 3.85 -15.51
CA ASP A 69 18.01 3.79 -16.74
C ASP A 69 17.29 2.98 -17.85
N TYR A 70 16.52 1.95 -17.48
CA TYR A 70 15.69 1.19 -18.41
C TYR A 70 14.52 2.04 -18.95
N VAL A 71 13.79 2.73 -18.06
CA VAL A 71 12.67 3.63 -18.41
C VAL A 71 13.15 4.78 -19.29
N GLY A 72 14.22 5.48 -18.90
CA GLY A 72 14.78 6.60 -19.64
C GLY A 72 15.23 6.21 -21.06
N LYS A 73 15.82 5.02 -21.24
CA LYS A 73 16.13 4.47 -22.58
C LYS A 73 14.87 4.16 -23.39
N GLY A 74 13.83 3.65 -22.75
CA GLY A 74 12.57 3.27 -23.40
C GLY A 74 11.79 4.47 -23.96
N PHE A 75 11.81 5.61 -23.26
CA PHE A 75 11.05 6.80 -23.65
C PHE A 75 11.89 7.92 -24.27
N GLY A 76 13.23 7.88 -24.12
CA GLY A 76 14.14 8.88 -24.69
C GLY A 76 14.01 10.26 -24.04
N LYS A 77 13.65 10.31 -22.75
CA LYS A 77 13.32 11.55 -22.00
C LYS A 77 14.14 11.67 -20.73
N PRO A 78 14.37 12.91 -20.24
CA PRO A 78 14.97 13.10 -18.93
C PRO A 78 13.99 12.66 -17.83
N ASP A 79 14.45 11.77 -16.96
CA ASP A 79 13.73 11.39 -15.74
C ASP A 79 13.93 12.46 -14.67
N LEU A 80 12.86 13.17 -14.32
CA LEU A 80 12.85 14.14 -13.23
C LEU A 80 12.51 13.42 -11.93
N LEU A 81 13.52 13.19 -11.10
CA LEU A 81 13.36 12.46 -9.84
C LEU A 81 13.02 13.46 -8.74
N THR A 82 11.85 13.29 -8.12
CA THR A 82 11.41 14.21 -7.06
C THR A 82 11.94 13.83 -5.69
N GLY A 83 12.54 12.64 -5.55
CA GLY A 83 12.91 12.08 -4.26
C GLY A 83 11.69 11.66 -3.44
N PRO A 84 11.81 11.56 -2.10
CA PRO A 84 10.76 11.02 -1.25
C PRO A 84 9.48 11.86 -1.19
N CYS A 85 9.54 13.15 -1.56
CA CYS A 85 8.42 14.11 -1.55
C CYS A 85 7.39 13.78 -0.47
N LEU A 86 7.81 13.89 0.79
CA LEU A 86 6.90 13.67 1.91
C LEU A 86 5.89 14.81 1.99
N PRO A 87 4.62 14.51 2.30
CA PRO A 87 3.64 15.55 2.59
C PRO A 87 4.12 16.39 3.79
N GLU A 88 3.88 17.70 3.75
CA GLU A 88 4.12 18.59 4.89
C GLU A 88 3.00 18.44 5.92
N THR A 89 2.79 17.22 6.45
CA THR A 89 1.68 16.90 7.37
C THR A 89 2.09 16.84 8.83
N ARG A 90 3.33 17.23 9.18
CA ARG A 90 3.84 17.36 10.56
C ARG A 90 2.99 18.26 11.48
N THR A 91 2.04 19.01 10.95
CA THR A 91 1.14 19.87 11.73
C THR A 91 -0.20 19.21 12.07
N GLN A 92 -0.51 18.02 11.54
CA GLN A 92 -1.72 17.29 11.93
C GLN A 92 -1.49 16.61 13.28
N GLN A 93 -2.23 17.05 14.29
CA GLN A 93 -2.29 16.36 15.57
C GLN A 93 -3.18 15.14 15.46
N LEU A 94 -2.77 14.05 16.11
CA LEU A 94 -3.63 12.90 16.34
C LEU A 94 -4.75 13.31 17.31
N ASP A 95 -5.93 12.76 17.09
CA ASP A 95 -7.04 12.95 18.03
C ASP A 95 -6.65 12.41 19.42
N ASP A 96 -7.09 13.09 20.47
CA ASP A 96 -6.78 12.73 21.86
C ASP A 96 -7.13 11.27 22.18
N GLU A 97 -8.17 10.71 21.55
CA GLU A 97 -8.55 9.31 21.70
C GLU A 97 -7.41 8.36 21.34
N TRP A 98 -6.70 8.63 20.24
CA TRP A 98 -5.64 7.75 19.76
C TRP A 98 -4.38 7.92 20.58
N VAL A 99 -4.06 9.16 20.96
CA VAL A 99 -2.93 9.45 21.87
C VAL A 99 -3.15 8.75 23.22
N ASN A 100 -4.36 8.86 23.78
CA ASN A 100 -4.71 8.24 25.06
C ASN A 100 -4.75 6.71 24.99
N TRP A 101 -5.11 6.12 23.85
CA TRP A 101 -5.09 4.68 23.67
C TRP A 101 -3.65 4.16 23.47
N LEU A 102 -2.87 4.79 22.59
CA LEU A 102 -1.48 4.39 22.30
C LEU A 102 -0.59 4.45 23.54
N SER A 103 -0.74 5.50 24.36
CA SER A 103 0.04 5.72 25.59
C SER A 103 -0.17 4.68 26.71
N GLN A 104 -1.08 3.73 26.53
CA GLN A 104 -1.30 2.61 27.47
C GLN A 104 -0.30 1.47 27.26
N PHE A 105 0.44 1.48 26.15
CA PHE A 105 1.32 0.39 25.75
C PHE A 105 2.79 0.79 25.88
N GLN A 106 3.68 -0.20 25.76
CA GLN A 106 5.12 0.08 25.78
C GLN A 106 5.55 0.71 24.44
N PRO A 107 6.58 1.58 24.44
CA PRO A 107 7.16 2.12 23.22
C PRO A 107 7.51 1.02 22.21
N GLY A 108 7.15 1.22 20.95
CA GLY A 108 7.36 0.28 19.86
C GLY A 108 6.61 -1.05 19.95
N SER A 109 5.60 -1.18 20.81
CA SER A 109 4.87 -2.45 20.99
C SER A 109 3.56 -2.56 20.19
N VAL A 110 3.04 -1.44 19.69
CA VAL A 110 1.78 -1.41 18.93
C VAL A 110 2.02 -1.74 17.46
N VAL A 111 1.16 -2.63 16.94
CA VAL A 111 1.08 -2.93 15.50
C VAL A 111 0.02 -2.05 14.86
N PHE A 112 0.42 -1.21 13.92
CA PHE A 112 -0.48 -0.40 13.12
C PHE A 112 -0.74 -1.07 11.76
N CYS A 113 -1.99 -1.09 11.30
CA CYS A 113 -2.37 -1.63 10.01
C CYS A 113 -3.22 -0.64 9.21
N SER A 114 -2.83 -0.36 7.97
CA SER A 114 -3.67 0.38 7.03
C SER A 114 -3.39 0.01 5.57
N PHE A 115 -4.45 -0.21 4.80
CA PHE A 115 -4.39 -0.53 3.36
C PHE A 115 -4.75 0.65 2.46
N GLY A 116 -4.65 1.88 3.00
CA GLY A 116 -4.84 3.10 2.22
C GLY A 116 -6.27 3.27 1.67
N SER A 117 -6.42 4.26 0.79
CA SER A 117 -7.75 4.68 0.31
C SER A 117 -8.27 3.88 -0.87
N GLN A 118 -7.45 3.07 -1.54
CA GLN A 118 -7.85 2.39 -2.78
C GLN A 118 -8.02 0.87 -2.61
N SER A 119 -7.60 0.30 -1.48
CA SER A 119 -7.68 -1.15 -1.26
C SER A 119 -8.94 -1.50 -0.48
N GLY A 120 -9.76 -2.39 -1.05
CA GLY A 120 -10.85 -3.06 -0.35
C GLY A 120 -10.50 -4.52 -0.10
N LEU A 121 -10.94 -5.07 1.03
CA LEU A 121 -10.82 -6.51 1.32
C LEU A 121 -12.15 -7.20 1.06
N GLN A 122 -12.10 -8.46 0.64
CA GLN A 122 -13.25 -9.33 0.81
C GLN A 122 -13.47 -9.60 2.30
N LYS A 123 -14.71 -9.94 2.68
CA LYS A 123 -15.07 -10.12 4.09
C LYS A 123 -14.25 -11.22 4.77
N ASP A 124 -14.04 -12.33 4.09
CA ASP A 124 -13.22 -13.46 4.54
C ASP A 124 -11.75 -13.05 4.73
N GLU A 125 -11.15 -12.34 3.78
CA GLU A 125 -9.78 -11.83 3.89
C GLU A 125 -9.61 -10.87 5.08
N PHE A 126 -10.62 -10.00 5.31
CA PHE A 126 -10.65 -9.12 6.47
C PHE A 126 -10.73 -9.89 7.78
N GLN A 127 -11.55 -10.96 7.83
CA GLN A 127 -11.70 -11.79 9.02
C GLN A 127 -10.43 -12.57 9.34
N GLU A 128 -9.76 -13.16 8.34
CA GLU A 128 -8.47 -13.83 8.52
C GLU A 128 -7.40 -12.86 9.01
N LEU A 129 -7.37 -11.64 8.47
CA LEU A 129 -6.47 -10.59 8.93
C LEU A 129 -6.73 -10.23 10.40
N ALA A 130 -8.00 -10.07 10.79
CA ALA A 130 -8.39 -9.80 12.17
C ALA A 130 -7.96 -10.94 13.11
N VAL A 131 -8.19 -12.20 12.73
CA VAL A 131 -7.74 -13.38 13.49
C VAL A 131 -6.21 -13.40 13.61
N GLY A 132 -5.48 -13.04 12.56
CA GLY A 132 -4.02 -12.90 12.60
C GLY A 132 -3.55 -11.90 13.67
N PHE A 133 -4.21 -10.74 13.77
CA PHE A 133 -3.91 -9.77 14.83
C PHE A 133 -4.28 -10.28 16.23
N GLU A 134 -5.41 -10.96 16.37
CA GLU A 134 -5.79 -11.60 17.63
C GLU A 134 -4.71 -12.59 18.10
N LEU A 135 -4.26 -13.47 17.20
CA LEU A 135 -3.25 -14.50 17.48
C LEU A 135 -1.87 -13.93 17.76
N SER A 136 -1.56 -12.73 17.27
CA SER A 136 -0.28 -12.07 17.57
C SER A 136 -0.08 -11.79 19.06
N GLY A 137 -1.18 -11.65 19.83
CA GLY A 137 -1.13 -11.27 21.24
C GLY A 137 -0.66 -9.84 21.51
N LEU A 138 -0.32 -9.07 20.46
CA LEU A 138 0.15 -7.69 20.55
C LEU A 138 -1.02 -6.69 20.59
N PRO A 139 -0.81 -5.47 21.11
CA PRO A 139 -1.74 -4.38 20.89
C PRO A 139 -1.72 -3.95 19.43
N PHE A 140 -2.90 -3.66 18.86
CA PHE A 140 -3.00 -3.29 17.46
C PHE A 140 -4.03 -2.19 17.19
N LEU A 141 -3.67 -1.33 16.24
CA LEU A 141 -4.53 -0.32 15.64
C LEU A 141 -4.79 -0.71 14.18
N VAL A 142 -6.05 -0.99 13.83
CA VAL A 142 -6.43 -1.38 12.47
C VAL A 142 -7.32 -0.29 11.88
N ALA A 143 -6.79 0.39 10.87
CA ALA A 143 -7.47 1.43 10.11
C ALA A 143 -7.73 0.94 8.68
N LEU A 144 -8.85 0.23 8.51
CA LEU A 144 -9.25 -0.40 7.26
C LEU A 144 -10.66 0.03 6.88
N LYS A 145 -10.92 0.13 5.58
CA LYS A 145 -12.27 0.33 5.08
C LYS A 145 -13.17 -0.87 5.41
N PRO A 146 -14.50 -0.67 5.55
CA PRO A 146 -15.44 -1.78 5.55
C PRO A 146 -15.16 -2.70 4.35
N PRO A 147 -15.05 -4.03 4.56
CA PRO A 147 -14.82 -4.95 3.47
C PRO A 147 -16.03 -5.03 2.54
N GLN A 148 -15.82 -5.58 1.35
CA GLN A 148 -16.85 -5.69 0.32
C GLN A 148 -18.11 -6.38 0.85
N GLY A 149 -19.26 -5.74 0.65
CA GLY A 149 -20.55 -6.25 1.12
C GLY A 149 -20.90 -5.95 2.57
N CYS A 150 -20.05 -5.21 3.30
CA CYS A 150 -20.33 -4.72 4.65
C CYS A 150 -20.46 -3.19 4.67
N SER A 151 -21.36 -2.68 5.52
CA SER A 151 -21.56 -1.25 5.69
C SER A 151 -20.56 -0.64 6.67
N THR A 152 -20.13 -1.42 7.66
CA THR A 152 -19.16 -1.01 8.66
C THR A 152 -18.09 -2.09 8.89
N VAL A 153 -17.01 -1.74 9.58
CA VAL A 153 -15.96 -2.69 9.94
C VAL A 153 -16.47 -3.65 11.02
N GLU A 154 -17.28 -3.15 11.95
CA GLU A 154 -17.84 -3.93 13.05
C GLU A 154 -18.72 -5.08 12.57
N GLU A 155 -19.49 -4.88 11.50
CA GLU A 155 -20.32 -5.90 10.86
C GLU A 155 -19.48 -7.06 10.28
N ALA A 156 -18.24 -6.77 9.90
CA ALA A 156 -17.34 -7.73 9.29
C ALA A 156 -16.51 -8.53 10.30
N LEU A 157 -16.43 -8.08 11.56
CA LEU A 157 -15.59 -8.74 12.57
C LEU A 157 -16.05 -10.18 12.83
N PRO A 158 -15.12 -11.10 13.14
CA PRO A 158 -15.47 -12.45 13.58
C PRO A 158 -16.36 -12.43 14.83
N GLU A 159 -17.22 -13.42 14.98
CA GLU A 159 -18.10 -13.54 16.16
C GLU A 159 -17.27 -13.54 17.45
N GLY A 160 -17.68 -12.72 18.42
CA GLY A 160 -17.01 -12.58 19.72
C GLY A 160 -15.64 -11.88 19.69
N PHE A 161 -15.14 -11.47 18.51
CA PHE A 161 -13.82 -10.84 18.38
C PHE A 161 -13.66 -9.63 19.29
N GLN A 162 -14.68 -8.76 19.31
CA GLN A 162 -14.64 -7.52 20.08
C GLN A 162 -14.33 -7.74 21.56
N GLU A 163 -14.93 -8.76 22.17
CA GLU A 163 -14.73 -9.10 23.58
C GLU A 163 -13.36 -9.72 23.83
N ARG A 164 -12.86 -10.56 22.92
CA ARG A 164 -11.58 -11.25 23.06
C ARG A 164 -10.37 -10.31 23.04
N VAL A 165 -10.46 -9.21 22.30
CA VAL A 165 -9.35 -8.26 22.12
C VAL A 165 -9.60 -6.87 22.73
N LYS A 166 -10.71 -6.67 23.46
CA LYS A 166 -11.19 -5.36 23.94
C LYS A 166 -10.14 -4.43 24.57
N GLU A 167 -9.17 -4.98 25.30
CA GLU A 167 -8.13 -4.23 26.02
C GLU A 167 -6.91 -3.88 25.16
N ARG A 168 -6.80 -4.46 23.96
CA ARG A 168 -5.59 -4.40 23.11
C ARG A 168 -5.89 -3.99 21.67
N ARG A 169 -7.11 -3.56 21.37
CA ARG A 169 -7.49 -3.14 20.00
C ARG A 169 -8.00 -1.71 19.93
N LEU A 170 -7.71 -1.08 18.80
CA LEU A 170 -8.47 0.02 18.24
C LEU A 170 -8.79 -0.32 16.78
N VAL A 171 -10.07 -0.43 16.43
CA VAL A 171 -10.52 -0.73 15.06
C VAL A 171 -11.29 0.47 14.55
N TYR A 172 -10.84 1.03 13.42
CA TYR A 172 -11.36 2.28 12.88
C TYR A 172 -11.67 2.13 11.39
N GLY A 173 -12.92 2.40 11.00
CA GLY A 173 -13.38 2.28 9.61
C GLY A 173 -13.12 3.48 8.71
N GLY A 174 -12.57 4.56 9.27
CA GLY A 174 -12.39 5.83 8.57
C GLY A 174 -10.95 6.09 8.10
N TRP A 175 -10.73 7.32 7.63
CA TRP A 175 -9.42 7.81 7.25
C TRP A 175 -8.56 8.13 8.48
N VAL A 176 -7.25 7.89 8.40
CA VAL A 176 -6.32 8.19 9.49
C VAL A 176 -5.15 9.07 9.02
N PRO A 177 -4.68 10.02 9.86
CA PRO A 177 -3.42 10.74 9.62
C PRO A 177 -2.24 9.77 9.73
N LEU A 178 -1.84 9.22 8.59
CA LEU A 178 -0.84 8.17 8.48
C LEU A 178 0.52 8.61 9.04
N GLU A 179 1.01 9.79 8.67
CA GLU A 179 2.34 10.27 9.09
C GLU A 179 2.42 10.38 10.63
N PRO A 180 1.55 11.11 11.35
CA PRO A 180 1.61 11.16 12.81
C PRO A 180 1.52 9.79 13.50
N LEU A 181 0.77 8.83 12.95
CA LEU A 181 0.74 7.46 13.45
C LEU A 181 2.08 6.74 13.22
N LEU A 182 2.65 6.80 12.03
CA LEU A 182 3.91 6.11 11.70
C LEU A 182 5.10 6.59 12.52
N TYR A 183 5.08 7.84 12.98
CA TYR A 183 6.12 8.42 13.83
C TYR A 183 5.75 8.43 15.32
N HIS A 184 4.62 7.80 15.71
CA HIS A 184 4.25 7.70 17.12
C HIS A 184 5.19 6.72 17.84
N PRO A 185 5.77 7.09 19.02
CA PRO A 185 6.79 6.27 19.69
C PRO A 185 6.29 4.89 20.11
N ASP A 186 4.98 4.71 20.31
CA ASP A 186 4.39 3.44 20.74
C ASP A 186 4.12 2.48 19.57
N ILE A 187 4.13 2.97 18.32
CA ILE A 187 3.97 2.13 17.13
C ILE A 187 5.35 1.61 16.71
N GLY A 188 5.51 0.29 16.69
CA GLY A 188 6.76 -0.36 16.30
C GLY A 188 6.68 -1.19 15.04
N CYS A 189 5.47 -1.45 14.54
CA CYS A 189 5.24 -2.25 13.34
C CYS A 189 4.13 -1.64 12.48
N PHE A 190 4.34 -1.57 11.17
CA PHE A 190 3.36 -1.13 10.20
C PHE A 190 3.07 -2.22 9.17
N VAL A 191 1.84 -2.72 9.20
CA VAL A 191 1.29 -3.66 8.22
C VAL A 191 0.57 -2.89 7.13
N ASN A 192 1.03 -3.01 5.88
CA ASN A 192 0.45 -2.24 4.77
C ASN A 192 0.42 -3.02 3.45
N HIS A 193 -0.32 -2.47 2.48
CA HIS A 193 -0.62 -3.09 1.20
C HIS A 193 0.40 -2.82 0.08
N CYS A 194 1.56 -2.22 0.38
CA CYS A 194 2.59 -1.78 -0.57
C CYS A 194 2.16 -0.61 -1.47
N GLY A 195 1.26 0.27 -1.02
CA GLY A 195 0.83 1.41 -1.81
C GLY A 195 1.95 2.41 -2.09
N TYR A 196 2.23 2.70 -3.36
CA TYR A 196 3.28 3.66 -3.77
C TYR A 196 3.07 5.06 -3.19
N GLY A 197 1.81 5.47 -3.02
CA GLY A 197 1.45 6.78 -2.47
C GLY A 197 1.93 7.03 -1.04
N THR A 198 2.12 5.95 -0.26
CA THR A 198 2.56 6.01 1.15
C THR A 198 3.95 5.40 1.35
N MET A 199 4.63 5.05 0.25
CA MET A 199 5.88 4.30 0.28
C MET A 199 6.96 5.03 1.07
N TRP A 200 7.13 6.31 0.78
CA TRP A 200 8.17 7.11 1.42
C TRP A 200 7.89 7.37 2.89
N GLU A 201 6.61 7.52 3.26
CA GLU A 201 6.18 7.71 4.63
C GLU A 201 6.59 6.53 5.51
N PHE A 202 6.42 5.29 5.04
CA PHE A 202 6.82 4.11 5.82
C PHE A 202 8.29 3.72 5.65
N LEU A 203 8.92 4.01 4.51
CA LEU A 203 10.35 3.72 4.32
C LEU A 203 11.25 4.62 5.17
N LEU A 204 10.76 5.81 5.53
CA LEU A 204 11.47 6.79 6.35
C LEU A 204 11.06 6.76 7.82
N SER A 205 10.14 5.88 8.22
CA SER A 205 9.78 5.70 9.63
C SER A 205 10.69 4.67 10.31
N ASP A 206 10.64 4.64 11.64
CA ASP A 206 11.38 3.67 12.46
C ASP A 206 10.62 2.33 12.64
N CYS A 207 9.46 2.18 11.99
CA CYS A 207 8.63 0.99 12.09
C CYS A 207 9.25 -0.22 11.41
N GLN A 208 9.07 -1.41 11.98
CA GLN A 208 9.19 -2.66 11.23
C GLN A 208 8.07 -2.74 10.19
N ILE A 209 8.40 -3.08 8.95
CA ILE A 209 7.42 -3.08 7.86
C ILE A 209 6.99 -4.51 7.53
N VAL A 210 5.68 -4.75 7.58
CA VAL A 210 5.06 -5.99 7.08
C VAL A 210 4.26 -5.64 5.83
N LEU A 211 4.64 -6.25 4.72
CA LEU A 211 4.04 -6.02 3.42
C LEU A 211 3.05 -7.14 3.09
N ILE A 212 1.80 -6.78 2.88
CA ILE A 212 0.73 -7.66 2.37
C ILE A 212 0.34 -7.13 0.99
N PRO A 213 1.14 -7.41 -0.06
CA PRO A 213 0.89 -6.86 -1.38
C PRO A 213 -0.50 -7.30 -1.87
N LYS A 214 -1.37 -6.32 -2.09
CA LYS A 214 -2.65 -6.51 -2.76
C LYS A 214 -2.48 -6.08 -4.20
N ILE A 215 -2.40 -7.03 -5.12
CA ILE A 215 -2.38 -6.67 -6.53
C ILE A 215 -3.80 -6.34 -6.97
N GLY A 216 -4.07 -5.04 -6.99
CA GLY A 216 -5.36 -4.46 -7.34
C GLY A 216 -5.33 -2.93 -7.48
N ILE A 217 -4.19 -2.29 -7.18
CA ILE A 217 -3.99 -0.85 -7.41
C ILE A 217 -2.70 -0.65 -8.21
N LYS A 218 -2.88 -0.55 -9.54
CA LYS A 218 -2.36 0.50 -10.43
C LYS A 218 -0.99 1.08 -10.03
N PHE A 219 0.09 0.53 -10.60
CA PHE A 219 1.36 1.25 -10.79
C PHE A 219 1.25 2.16 -12.02
#